data_AF-A0A3D0S186-F1
#
_entry.id   AF-A0A3D0S186-F1
#
_cell.length_a   1.000
_cell.length_b   1.000
_cell.length_c   1.000
_cell.angle_alpha   90.00
_cell.angle_beta   90.00
_cell.angle_gamma   90.00
#
_symmetry.space_group_name_H-M   'P 1'
#
loop_
_entity.id
_entity.type
_entity.pdbx_description
1 polymer ?
#
loop_
_entity_poly.entity_id
_entity_poly.type
_entity_poly.pdbx_seq_one_letter_code
_entity_poly.pdbx_strand_id
1 'polypeptide(L)' 'CLDKTVCYCSTMNRIDLPHFVWAMEALVDGVVVNRIEVDDETEKWAKVALDRMLALPGKTHKD' A
#
# COMPACT_ATOMS: atom_id res chain seq x y z
N CYS A 1 -12.47 -20.55 -5.14
CA CYS A 1 -12.08 -19.44 -6.04
C CYS A 1 -13.17 -19.27 -7.09
N LEU A 2 -13.56 -18.02 -7.39
CA LEU A 2 -14.36 -17.68 -8.56
C LEU A 2 -13.39 -17.81 -9.75
N ASP A 3 -13.49 -18.88 -10.53
CA ASP A 3 -12.56 -19.30 -11.59
C ASP A 3 -11.29 -20.09 -11.14
N LYS A 4 -10.86 -21.07 -11.95
CA LYS A 4 -9.69 -21.95 -11.70
C LYS A 4 -8.37 -21.36 -12.18
N THR A 5 -8.43 -20.35 -13.04
CA THR A 5 -7.27 -19.68 -13.65
C THR A 5 -7.02 -18.28 -13.10
N VAL A 6 -8.01 -17.69 -12.42
CA VAL A 6 -7.90 -16.37 -11.81
C VAL A 6 -8.14 -16.47 -10.31
N CYS A 7 -7.11 -16.17 -9.51
CA CYS A 7 -7.26 -16.07 -8.07
C CYS A 7 -7.57 -14.61 -7.71
N TYR A 8 -8.85 -14.33 -7.49
CA TYR A 8 -9.31 -12.98 -7.16
C TYR A 8 -9.09 -12.67 -5.68
N CYS A 9 -8.33 -11.62 -5.39
CA CYS A 9 -8.28 -11.06 -4.05
C CYS A 9 -9.47 -10.11 -3.86
N SER A 10 -10.49 -10.56 -3.15
CA SER A 10 -11.69 -9.77 -2.86
C SER A 10 -11.39 -8.47 -2.10
N THR A 11 -10.30 -8.44 -1.31
CA THR A 11 -9.83 -7.22 -0.63
C THR A 11 -9.24 -6.22 -1.62
N MET A 12 -8.50 -6.69 -2.63
CA MET A 12 -7.88 -5.81 -3.63
C MET A 12 -8.93 -5.10 -4.49
N ASN A 13 -10.04 -5.77 -4.81
CA ASN A 13 -11.13 -5.16 -5.58
C ASN A 13 -11.92 -4.08 -4.84
N ARG A 14 -11.67 -3.87 -3.53
CA ARG A 14 -12.25 -2.74 -2.81
C ARG A 14 -11.63 -1.41 -3.22
N ILE A 15 -10.48 -1.43 -3.90
CA ILE A 15 -9.86 -0.25 -4.48
C ILE A 15 -10.44 -0.07 -5.87
N ASP A 16 -11.51 0.71 -5.96
CA ASP A 16 -12.14 1.03 -7.24
C ASP A 16 -11.87 2.48 -7.67
N LEU A 17 -12.16 2.76 -8.93
CA LEU A 17 -11.93 4.05 -9.54
C LEU A 17 -12.75 5.17 -8.87
N PRO A 18 -14.06 5.00 -8.57
CA PRO A 18 -14.82 6.00 -7.81
C PRO A 18 -14.20 6.40 -6.46
N HIS A 19 -13.79 5.43 -5.64
CA HIS A 19 -13.18 5.73 -4.33
C HIS A 19 -11.82 6.42 -4.49
N PHE A 20 -11.06 6.10 -5.54
CA PHE A 20 -9.81 6.78 -5.83
C PHE A 20 -10.04 8.24 -6.27
N VAL A 21 -10.99 8.50 -7.17
CA VAL A 21 -11.33 9.86 -7.62
C VAL A 21 -11.76 10.70 -6.44
N TRP A 22 -12.65 10.19 -5.58
CA TRP A 22 -13.09 10.87 -4.38
C TRP A 22 -11.94 11.21 -3.43
N ALA A 23 -11.00 10.28 -3.21
CA ALA A 23 -9.83 10.54 -2.37
C ALA A 23 -8.95 11.67 -2.94
N MET A 24 -8.82 11.75 -4.26
CA MET A 24 -8.06 12.83 -4.92
C MET A 24 -8.77 14.18 -4.85
N GLU A 25 -10.09 14.20 -5.08
CA GLU A 25 -10.90 15.42 -4.94
C GLU A 25 -10.85 15.97 -3.51
N ALA A 26 -10.99 15.11 -2.51
CA ALA A 26 -10.87 15.50 -1.11
C ALA A 26 -9.50 16.11 -0.78
N LEU A 27 -8.40 15.56 -1.32
CA LEU A 27 -7.06 16.12 -1.14
C LEU A 27 -6.90 17.49 -1.82
N VAL A 28 -7.52 17.71 -2.99
CA VAL A 28 -7.53 19.02 -3.66
C VAL A 28 -8.30 20.05 -2.82
N ASP A 29 -9.40 19.64 -2.20
CA ASP A 29 -10.19 20.48 -1.28
C ASP A 29 -9.50 20.68 0.09
N GLY A 30 -8.29 20.12 0.28
CA GLY A 30 -7.51 20.23 1.51
C GLY A 30 -7.96 19.29 2.64
N VAL A 31 -8.87 18.35 2.36
CA VAL A 31 -9.38 17.37 3.31
C VAL A 31 -8.59 16.06 3.17
N VAL A 32 -7.78 15.75 4.18
CA VAL A 32 -7.05 14.48 4.22
C VAL A 32 -7.97 13.36 4.70
N VAL A 33 -8.43 12.53 3.77
CA VAL A 33 -9.24 11.35 4.04
C VAL A 33 -8.35 10.12 4.22
N ASN A 34 -8.75 9.21 5.12
CA ASN A 34 -8.08 7.91 5.34
C ASN A 34 -6.56 8.01 5.59
N ARG A 35 -6.14 9.00 6.39
CA ARG A 35 -4.73 9.14 6.79
C ARG A 35 -4.28 7.87 7.51
N ILE A 36 -3.26 7.22 6.96
CA ILE A 36 -2.65 6.05 7.58
C ILE A 36 -1.72 6.54 8.68
N GLU A 37 -2.06 6.21 9.92
CA GLU A 37 -1.24 6.46 11.10
C GLU A 37 -0.86 5.11 11.72
N VAL A 38 0.39 5.01 12.13
CA VAL A 38 0.96 3.82 12.76
C VAL A 38 1.52 4.27 14.11
N ASP A 39 1.43 3.43 15.13
CA ASP A 39 2.01 3.74 16.43
C ASP A 39 3.54 3.79 16.37
N ASP A 40 4.16 4.62 17.22
CA ASP A 40 5.59 4.92 17.18
C ASP A 40 6.48 3.66 17.34
N GLU A 41 6.04 2.70 18.16
CA GLU A 41 6.78 1.46 18.39
C GLU A 41 6.76 0.57 17.13
N THR A 42 5.57 0.34 16.57
CA THR A 42 5.42 -0.44 15.33
C THR A 42 6.15 0.23 14.17
N GLU A 43 6.03 1.55 14.02
CA GLU A 43 6.73 2.29 12.97
C GLU A 43 8.25 2.12 13.07
N LYS A 44 8.80 2.26 14.28
CA LYS A 44 10.24 2.14 14.51
C LYS A 44 10.76 0.76 14.14
N TRP A 45 10.13 -0.30 14.63
CA TRP A 45 10.62 -1.66 14.39
C TRP A 45 10.35 -2.13 12.96
N ALA A 46 9.22 -1.75 12.35
CA ALA A 46 8.91 -2.06 10.95
C ALA A 46 9.92 -1.40 10.01
N LYS A 47 10.29 -0.13 10.24
CA LYS A 47 11.31 0.58 9.45
C LYS A 47 12.67 -0.11 9.52
N VAL A 48 13.12 -0.51 10.72
CA VAL A 48 14.40 -1.23 10.88
C VAL A 48 14.42 -2.55 10.09
N ALA A 49 13.31 -3.30 10.08
CA ALA A 49 13.21 -4.52 9.31
C ALA A 49 13.25 -4.25 7.79
N LEU A 50 12.53 -3.23 7.33
CA LEU A 50 12.49 -2.82 5.93
C LEU A 50 13.85 -2.31 5.44
N ASP A 51 14.52 -1.47 6.23
CA ASP A 51 15.84 -0.93 5.90
C ASP A 51 16.88 -2.05 5.77
N ARG A 52 16.83 -3.05 6.65
CA ARG A 52 17.68 -4.24 6.55
C ARG A 52 17.42 -5.02 5.26
N MET A 53 16.16 -5.17 4.86
CA MET A 53 15.79 -5.85 3.60
C MET A 53 16.32 -5.09 2.38
N LEU A 54 16.20 -3.76 2.36
CA LEU A 54 16.64 -2.91 1.26
C LEU A 54 18.15 -2.72 1.19
N ALA A 55 18.85 -2.82 2.33
CA ALA A 55 20.31 -2.75 2.40
C ALA A 55 21.00 -4.04 1.91
N LEU A 56 20.26 -5.14 1.76
CA LEU A 56 20.79 -6.34 1.12
C LEU A 56 21.00 -6.07 -0.37
N PRO A 57 22.09 -6.59 -0.97
CA PRO A 57 22.25 -6.58 -2.41
C PRO A 57 21.20 -7.51 -3.03
N GLY A 58 20.03 -6.96 -3.35
CA GLY A 58 19.08 -7.60 -4.23
C GLY A 58 19.62 -7.55 -5.65
N LYS A 59 19.51 -8.64 -6.41
CA LYS A 59 19.62 -8.55 -7.87
C LYS A 59 18.51 -7.65 -8.35
N THR A 60 18.83 -6.37 -8.59
CA THR A 60 17.90 -5.49 -9.27
C THR A 60 17.75 -6.01 -10.70
N HIS A 61 16.57 -5.87 -11.31
CA HIS A 61 16.31 -6.27 -12.70
C HIS A 61 17.14 -5.45 -13.73
N LYS A 62 18.20 -4.78 -13.29
CA LYS A 62 19.11 -3.94 -14.07
C LYS A 62 20.56 -4.43 -13.99
N ASP A 63 20.77 -5.69 -13.60
CA ASP A 63 21.97 -6.50 -13.87
C ASP A 63 21.64 -7.57 -14.93
#